data_AF-A0A9Q4TBD7-F1
#
_entry.id   AF-A0A9Q4TBD7-F1
#
_cell.length_a   1.000
_cell.length_b   1.000
_cell.length_c   1.000
_cell.angle_alpha   90.00
_cell.angle_beta   90.00
_cell.angle_gamma   90.00
#
_symmetry.space_group_name_H-M   'P 1'
#
loop_
_entity.id
_entity.type
_entity.pdbx_description
1 polymer ?
#
loop_
_entity_poly.entity_id
_entity_poly.type
_entity_poly.pdbx_seq_one_letter_code
_entity_poly.pdbx_strand_id
1 'polypeptide(L)'
;HFRHEQDRHTLILTDAPGQYEPFPGYETIPYHVTPSGGTTDEEGISQWALEDSVTPGIYSLDDYDFRKPNAWLFQARQNPKSPQPGSIDVYDWPGRFVEHGHGEFYARIRQERWQVEHRQTQGTGTALGIAPGHTFVLRNAPFFGDNGEYLTTVAHYHFEENRYASGADSNTIHETRFEVIPADVPYRPSQKTPWPRTYGPQTAKVVGPQGESIWTDKYGRVKVKFHWDRLSKGDDTSSSWVRVSSAWAGQGFGGVQIPRVGDEVVVDFING
;
A
#
# COMPACT_ATOMS: atom_id res chain seq x y z
N HIS A 1 9.84 -2.13 5.77
CA HIS A 1 10.22 -3.26 6.65
C HIS A 1 10.92 -2.71 7.89
N PHE A 2 11.35 -3.55 8.83
CA PHE A 2 12.12 -3.09 9.99
C PHE A 2 13.54 -3.63 9.92
N ARG A 3 14.51 -2.78 10.23
CA ARG A 3 15.87 -3.21 10.55
C ARG A 3 15.99 -3.32 12.07
N HIS A 4 16.38 -4.49 12.54
CA HIS A 4 16.53 -4.79 13.96
C HIS A 4 18.01 -4.72 14.34
N GLU A 5 18.31 -3.88 15.32
CA GLU A 5 19.60 -3.80 15.99
C GLU A 5 19.36 -4.08 17.48
N GLN A 6 20.42 -4.41 18.25
CA GLN A 6 20.28 -4.81 19.66
C GLN A 6 19.49 -3.79 20.50
N ASP A 7 19.73 -2.50 20.28
CA ASP A 7 19.17 -1.42 21.12
C ASP A 7 18.06 -0.60 20.42
N ARG A 8 17.72 -0.91 19.16
CA ARG A 8 16.71 -0.16 18.41
C ARG A 8 16.11 -0.94 17.24
N HIS A 9 14.93 -0.50 16.82
CA HIS A 9 14.29 -0.95 15.58
C HIS A 9 14.03 0.26 14.70
N THR A 10 14.41 0.18 13.43
CA THR A 10 14.27 1.27 12.47
C THR A 10 13.26 0.89 11.40
N LEU A 11 12.20 1.69 11.24
CA LEU A 11 11.28 1.54 10.11
C LEU A 11 11.97 2.02 8.82
N ILE A 12 12.11 1.12 7.86
CA ILE A 12 12.67 1.41 6.55
C ILE A 12 11.54 1.51 5.53
N LEU A 13 11.47 2.66 4.85
CA LEU A 13 10.55 2.91 3.75
C LEU A 13 11.27 2.65 2.43
N THR A 14 10.72 1.75 1.63
CA THR A 14 11.27 1.32 0.34
C THR A 14 10.17 1.30 -0.72
N ASP A 15 10.53 1.54 -1.97
CA ASP A 15 9.59 1.63 -3.10
C ASP A 15 10.07 0.94 -4.39
N ALA A 16 11.32 0.44 -4.43
CA ALA A 16 11.91 -0.17 -5.62
C ALA A 16 12.62 -1.51 -5.35
N PRO A 17 12.62 -2.45 -6.33
CA PRO A 17 13.52 -3.59 -6.36
C PRO A 17 14.98 -3.12 -6.28
N GLY A 18 15.78 -3.71 -5.40
CA GLY A 18 17.20 -3.34 -5.20
C GLY A 18 17.48 -2.37 -4.05
N GLN A 19 16.44 -1.88 -3.34
CA GLN A 19 16.62 -1.21 -2.04
C GLN A 19 16.64 -2.20 -0.85
N TYR A 20 16.42 -3.48 -1.13
CA TYR A 20 16.49 -4.55 -0.13
C TYR A 20 17.89 -5.14 -0.14
N GLU A 21 18.42 -5.39 1.05
CA GLU A 21 19.74 -6.00 1.23
C GLU A 21 19.55 -7.42 1.77
N PRO A 22 20.46 -8.35 1.41
CA PRO A 22 20.42 -9.67 2.00
C PRO A 22 20.66 -9.62 3.50
N PHE A 23 20.13 -10.60 4.22
CA PHE A 23 20.44 -10.70 5.64
C PHE A 23 21.91 -11.14 5.80
N PRO A 24 22.74 -10.42 6.57
CA PRO A 24 24.16 -10.73 6.68
C PRO A 24 24.43 -12.17 7.13
N GLY A 25 25.25 -12.91 6.37
CA GLY A 25 25.55 -14.32 6.62
C GLY A 25 24.52 -15.32 6.07
N TYR A 26 23.43 -14.82 5.49
CA TYR A 26 22.37 -15.60 4.85
C TYR A 26 22.10 -15.12 3.41
N GLU A 27 23.14 -14.62 2.74
CA GLU A 27 23.05 -14.16 1.34
C GLU A 27 22.64 -15.31 0.40
N THR A 28 22.93 -16.55 0.79
CA THR A 28 22.52 -17.76 0.08
C THR A 28 22.01 -18.78 1.08
N ILE A 29 20.83 -19.35 0.82
CA ILE A 29 20.22 -20.38 1.67
C ILE A 29 19.98 -21.63 0.81
N PRO A 30 20.57 -22.79 1.18
CA PRO A 30 20.34 -24.03 0.44
C PRO A 30 18.97 -24.61 0.77
N TYR A 31 18.33 -25.19 -0.24
CA TYR A 31 17.27 -26.15 -0.05
C TYR A 31 17.90 -27.53 0.23
N HIS A 32 17.54 -28.11 1.36
CA HIS A 32 17.98 -29.43 1.77
C HIS A 32 17.00 -30.46 1.24
N VAL A 33 17.40 -31.14 0.17
CA VAL A 33 16.68 -32.31 -0.32
C VAL A 33 16.87 -33.41 0.72
N THR A 34 15.81 -33.78 1.43
CA THR A 34 15.81 -34.97 2.29
C THR A 34 15.06 -36.09 1.56
N PRO A 35 15.74 -37.00 0.84
CA PRO A 35 15.07 -38.17 0.28
C PRO A 35 14.53 -39.00 1.45
N SER A 36 13.20 -39.20 1.48
CA SER A 36 12.54 -40.18 2.36
C SER A 36 13.05 -40.23 3.81
N GLY A 37 12.89 -39.13 4.56
CA GLY A 37 13.03 -39.11 6.01
C GLY A 37 14.45 -38.93 6.56
N GLY A 38 15.40 -38.45 5.75
CA GLY A 38 16.72 -38.00 6.24
C GLY A 38 16.61 -36.72 7.09
N THR A 39 17.46 -36.60 8.11
CA THR A 39 17.66 -35.36 8.89
C THR A 39 18.96 -34.70 8.47
N THR A 40 19.03 -33.38 8.57
CA THR A 40 20.26 -32.60 8.37
C THR A 40 20.54 -31.78 9.62
N ASP A 41 21.82 -31.63 9.96
CA ASP A 41 22.28 -30.75 11.04
C ASP A 41 22.56 -29.31 10.55
N GLU A 42 22.47 -29.09 9.23
CA GLU A 42 22.68 -27.77 8.61
C GLU A 42 21.38 -26.95 8.54
N GLU A 43 21.49 -25.65 8.79
CA GLU A 43 20.40 -24.72 8.56
C GLU A 43 20.06 -24.62 7.06
N GLY A 44 18.77 -24.47 6.75
CA GLY A 44 18.33 -24.26 5.38
C GLY A 44 16.83 -24.33 5.20
N ILE A 45 16.39 -24.47 3.96
CA ILE A 45 14.98 -24.60 3.59
C ILE A 45 14.67 -26.07 3.34
N SER A 46 13.57 -26.56 3.91
CA SER A 46 13.14 -27.96 3.82
C SER A 46 11.86 -28.14 3.00
N GLN A 47 11.01 -27.11 2.94
CA GLN A 47 9.81 -27.09 2.11
C GLN A 47 9.77 -25.85 1.24
N TRP A 48 9.31 -26.02 0.00
CA TRP A 48 9.20 -24.96 -0.99
C TRP A 48 8.00 -25.24 -1.88
N ALA A 49 7.03 -24.32 -1.89
CA ALA A 49 5.76 -24.46 -2.59
C ALA A 49 5.41 -23.17 -3.33
N LEU A 50 5.48 -23.22 -4.66
CA LEU A 50 5.08 -22.12 -5.54
C LEU A 50 3.55 -22.04 -5.61
N GLU A 51 3.01 -20.83 -5.45
CA GLU A 51 1.60 -20.50 -5.63
C GLU A 51 1.46 -19.43 -6.72
N ASP A 52 0.81 -19.80 -7.82
CA ASP A 52 0.44 -18.85 -8.87
C ASP A 52 -1.07 -18.57 -8.82
N SER A 53 -1.46 -17.30 -8.84
CA SER A 53 -2.85 -16.85 -8.81
C SER A 53 -3.23 -16.06 -10.07
N VAL A 54 -4.47 -16.22 -10.52
CA VAL A 54 -5.01 -15.46 -11.66
C VAL A 54 -5.35 -14.04 -11.21
N THR A 55 -4.68 -13.06 -11.80
CA THR A 55 -4.93 -11.64 -11.54
C THR A 55 -5.52 -10.93 -12.76
N PRO A 56 -6.32 -9.85 -12.59
CA PRO A 56 -6.93 -9.12 -13.70
C PRO A 56 -5.92 -8.58 -14.72
N GLY A 57 -6.35 -8.41 -15.97
CA GLY A 57 -5.48 -8.01 -17.09
C GLY A 57 -5.39 -6.52 -17.34
N ILE A 58 -6.32 -5.70 -16.81
CA ILE A 58 -6.29 -4.23 -16.89
C ILE A 58 -6.73 -3.64 -15.56
N TYR A 59 -6.00 -2.63 -15.08
CA TYR A 59 -6.46 -1.72 -14.04
C TYR A 59 -6.75 -0.37 -14.67
N SER A 60 -7.97 0.15 -14.47
CA SER A 60 -8.39 1.45 -14.98
C SER A 60 -8.96 2.32 -13.85
N LEU A 61 -8.76 3.62 -13.96
CA LEU A 61 -9.22 4.60 -12.99
C LEU A 61 -9.47 5.94 -13.66
N ASP A 62 -10.38 6.73 -13.09
CA ASP A 62 -10.71 8.06 -13.58
C ASP A 62 -10.99 9.03 -12.42
N ASP A 63 -10.98 10.34 -12.71
CA ASP A 63 -11.37 11.38 -11.77
C ASP A 63 -11.93 12.61 -12.50
N TYR A 64 -12.33 13.64 -11.76
CA TYR A 64 -12.89 14.88 -12.28
C TYR A 64 -12.21 16.13 -11.68
N ASP A 65 -11.61 16.96 -12.54
CA ASP A 65 -11.14 18.30 -12.17
C ASP A 65 -12.10 19.37 -12.69
N PHE A 66 -12.82 20.02 -11.78
CA PHE A 66 -13.74 21.11 -12.13
C PHE A 66 -13.07 22.32 -12.79
N ARG A 67 -11.74 22.48 -12.64
CA ARG A 67 -10.98 23.54 -13.30
C ARG A 67 -10.74 23.23 -14.78
N LYS A 68 -10.86 21.96 -15.16
CA LYS A 68 -10.72 21.43 -16.52
C LYS A 68 -11.83 20.41 -16.79
N PRO A 69 -13.11 20.84 -16.83
CA PRO A 69 -14.26 19.93 -16.76
C PRO A 69 -14.39 18.96 -17.95
N ASN A 70 -13.75 19.27 -19.08
CA ASN A 70 -13.72 18.43 -20.28
C ASN A 70 -12.38 17.69 -20.45
N ALA A 71 -11.47 17.76 -19.47
CA ALA A 71 -10.22 17.02 -19.54
C ALA A 71 -10.51 15.53 -19.40
N TRP A 72 -9.96 14.75 -20.33
CA TRP A 72 -9.99 13.30 -20.25
C TRP A 72 -8.98 12.84 -19.19
N LEU A 73 -9.41 12.47 -17.99
CA LEU A 73 -8.51 12.09 -16.90
C LEU A 73 -8.29 10.57 -16.80
N PHE A 74 -9.09 9.77 -17.50
CA PHE A 74 -9.02 8.31 -17.49
C PHE A 74 -7.62 7.78 -17.76
N GLN A 75 -7.16 6.88 -16.88
CA GLN A 75 -5.90 6.17 -16.96
C GLN A 75 -6.16 4.67 -16.90
N ALA A 76 -5.43 3.91 -17.73
CA ALA A 76 -5.48 2.45 -17.72
C ALA A 76 -4.08 1.87 -17.85
N ARG A 77 -3.84 0.76 -17.16
CA ARG A 77 -2.57 0.03 -17.20
C ARG A 77 -2.84 -1.46 -17.39
N GLN A 78 -2.18 -2.05 -18.40
CA GLN A 78 -2.22 -3.49 -18.60
C GLN A 78 -1.37 -4.22 -17.58
N ASN A 79 -1.84 -5.38 -17.16
CA ASN A 79 -1.09 -6.33 -16.35
C ASN A 79 -0.44 -7.41 -17.23
N PRO A 80 0.88 -7.38 -17.45
CA PRO A 80 1.55 -8.34 -18.31
C PRO A 80 1.62 -9.75 -17.71
N LYS A 81 1.37 -9.91 -16.40
CA LYS A 81 1.39 -11.20 -15.70
C LYS A 81 0.04 -11.93 -15.74
N SER A 82 -1.03 -11.29 -16.21
CA SER A 82 -2.31 -11.96 -16.40
C SER A 82 -2.18 -13.08 -17.46
N PRO A 83 -2.87 -14.23 -17.30
CA PRO A 83 -2.92 -15.27 -18.34
C PRO A 83 -3.46 -14.76 -19.68
N GLN A 84 -4.30 -13.74 -19.66
CA GLN A 84 -4.81 -13.04 -20.83
C GLN A 84 -4.65 -11.53 -20.60
N PRO A 85 -3.47 -10.96 -20.87
CA PRO A 85 -3.25 -9.53 -20.73
C PRO A 85 -4.24 -8.75 -21.59
N GLY A 86 -4.81 -7.67 -21.03
CA GLY A 86 -5.83 -6.89 -21.73
C GLY A 86 -7.25 -7.47 -21.63
N SER A 87 -7.44 -8.64 -21.02
CA SER A 87 -8.76 -9.17 -20.69
C SER A 87 -9.04 -9.04 -19.19
N ILE A 88 -10.31 -8.87 -18.82
CA ILE A 88 -10.77 -8.60 -17.44
C ILE A 88 -10.24 -7.26 -16.92
N ASP A 89 -11.10 -6.24 -17.01
CA ASP A 89 -10.85 -4.88 -16.53
C ASP A 89 -11.41 -4.69 -15.12
N VAL A 90 -10.61 -4.05 -14.27
CA VAL A 90 -11.04 -3.52 -12.97
C VAL A 90 -11.03 -2.01 -13.06
N TYR A 91 -12.20 -1.41 -12.94
CA TYR A 91 -12.38 0.03 -12.96
C TYR A 91 -12.66 0.59 -11.55
N ASP A 92 -11.84 1.54 -11.12
CA ASP A 92 -11.97 2.24 -9.84
C ASP A 92 -12.32 3.72 -10.01
N TRP A 93 -13.36 4.17 -9.31
CA TRP A 93 -13.75 5.58 -9.22
C TRP A 93 -14.08 5.97 -7.77
N PRO A 94 -13.60 7.14 -7.29
CA PRO A 94 -12.66 8.06 -7.92
C PRO A 94 -11.21 7.63 -7.71
N GLY A 95 -10.34 7.95 -8.67
CA GLY A 95 -8.90 7.68 -8.59
C GLY A 95 -8.12 8.62 -7.67
N ARG A 96 -8.72 9.73 -7.22
CA ARG A 96 -8.19 10.74 -6.29
C ARG A 96 -6.96 11.48 -6.82
N PHE A 97 -7.06 11.98 -8.04
CA PHE A 97 -6.02 12.77 -8.69
C PHE A 97 -6.63 13.89 -9.53
N VAL A 98 -5.83 14.94 -9.77
CA VAL A 98 -6.18 16.07 -10.65
C VAL A 98 -5.19 16.24 -11.80
N GLU A 99 -4.10 15.49 -11.78
CA GLU A 99 -3.02 15.54 -12.76
C GLU A 99 -2.79 14.14 -13.34
N HIS A 100 -2.62 14.07 -14.65
CA HIS A 100 -2.38 12.82 -15.37
C HIS A 100 -1.22 12.01 -14.82
N GLY A 101 -0.11 12.67 -14.46
CA GLY A 101 1.06 11.98 -13.90
C GLY A 101 0.76 11.23 -12.60
N HIS A 102 -0.12 11.77 -11.75
CA HIS A 102 -0.58 11.07 -10.55
C HIS A 102 -1.50 9.90 -10.89
N GLY A 103 -2.40 10.06 -11.85
CA GLY A 103 -3.26 8.97 -12.30
C GLY A 103 -2.46 7.79 -12.88
N GLU A 104 -1.47 8.08 -13.73
CA GLU A 104 -0.58 7.06 -14.30
C GLU A 104 0.23 6.37 -13.19
N PHE A 105 0.75 7.14 -12.24
CA PHE A 105 1.48 6.62 -11.08
C PHE A 105 0.59 5.69 -10.23
N TYR A 106 -0.63 6.09 -9.88
CA TYR A 106 -1.55 5.28 -9.09
C TYR A 106 -1.97 4.01 -9.85
N ALA A 107 -2.29 4.11 -11.14
CA ALA A 107 -2.64 2.96 -11.97
C ALA A 107 -1.49 1.93 -11.99
N ARG A 108 -0.25 2.42 -12.13
CA ARG A 108 0.95 1.57 -12.09
C ARG A 108 1.10 0.87 -10.75
N ILE A 109 1.03 1.59 -9.63
CA ILE A 109 1.15 1.00 -8.27
C ILE A 109 0.09 -0.08 -8.03
N ARG A 110 -1.14 0.14 -8.50
CA ARG A 110 -2.26 -0.79 -8.38
C ARG A 110 -2.06 -2.05 -9.21
N GLN A 111 -1.57 -1.88 -10.44
CA GLN A 111 -1.24 -2.98 -11.32
C GLN A 111 -0.03 -3.79 -10.80
N GLU A 112 1.02 -3.13 -10.33
CA GLU A 112 2.22 -3.77 -9.75
C GLU A 112 1.86 -4.65 -8.56
N ARG A 113 0.85 -4.27 -7.76
CA ARG A 113 0.33 -5.12 -6.68
C ARG A 113 -0.14 -6.48 -7.19
N TRP A 114 -0.80 -6.54 -8.34
CA TRP A 114 -1.20 -7.83 -8.90
C TRP A 114 -0.01 -8.67 -9.32
N GLN A 115 1.14 -8.08 -9.64
CA GLN A 115 2.34 -8.88 -9.92
C GLN A 115 2.84 -9.61 -8.67
N VAL A 116 2.68 -9.00 -7.50
CA VAL A 116 2.97 -9.61 -6.19
C VAL A 116 1.97 -10.71 -5.84
N GLU A 117 0.69 -10.51 -6.15
CA GLU A 117 -0.36 -11.51 -5.90
C GLU A 117 -0.32 -12.67 -6.90
N HIS A 118 0.15 -12.41 -8.12
CA HIS A 118 0.22 -13.41 -9.18
C HIS A 118 1.17 -14.55 -8.84
N ARG A 119 2.30 -14.27 -8.20
CA ARG A 119 3.31 -15.28 -7.85
C ARG A 119 3.80 -15.06 -6.42
N GLN A 120 3.41 -15.96 -5.53
CA GLN A 120 3.91 -16.05 -4.17
C GLN A 120 4.53 -17.42 -3.96
N THR A 121 5.49 -17.51 -3.07
CA THR A 121 6.12 -18.79 -2.76
C THR A 121 6.19 -18.95 -1.27
N GLN A 122 5.67 -20.08 -0.80
CA GLN A 122 5.67 -20.42 0.62
C GLN A 122 6.81 -21.41 0.87
N GLY A 123 7.44 -21.29 2.03
CA GLY A 123 8.47 -22.23 2.44
C GLY A 123 8.53 -22.41 3.95
N THR A 124 9.22 -23.49 4.33
CA THR A 124 9.53 -23.80 5.72
C THR A 124 11.01 -24.13 5.81
N GLY A 125 11.68 -23.64 6.85
CA GLY A 125 13.09 -23.86 7.07
C GLY A 125 13.54 -23.58 8.50
N THR A 126 14.84 -23.72 8.72
CA THR A 126 15.53 -23.49 10.00
C THR A 126 16.52 -22.32 9.92
N ALA A 127 16.69 -21.71 8.74
CA ALA A 127 17.61 -20.60 8.55
C ALA A 127 17.10 -19.32 9.26
N LEU A 128 17.90 -18.81 10.20
CA LEU A 128 17.54 -17.66 11.03
C LEU A 128 17.53 -16.33 10.26
N GLY A 129 18.27 -16.24 9.15
CA GLY A 129 18.31 -15.03 8.31
C GLY A 129 17.09 -14.81 7.43
N ILE A 130 16.09 -15.69 7.49
CA ILE A 130 14.81 -15.48 6.81
C ILE A 130 14.03 -14.42 7.58
N ALA A 131 14.13 -13.17 7.13
CA ALA A 131 13.54 -12.01 7.79
C ALA A 131 12.81 -11.09 6.80
N PRO A 132 11.59 -10.61 7.11
CA PRO A 132 10.83 -9.76 6.20
C PRO A 132 11.60 -8.47 5.83
N GLY A 133 11.68 -8.20 4.53
CA GLY A 133 12.44 -7.07 3.99
C GLY A 133 13.90 -7.37 3.66
N HIS A 134 14.35 -8.60 3.81
CA HIS A 134 15.66 -9.05 3.36
C HIS A 134 15.54 -9.99 2.16
N THR A 135 16.56 -9.93 1.29
CA THR A 135 16.70 -10.88 0.17
C THR A 135 17.59 -12.06 0.55
N PHE A 136 17.46 -13.15 -0.20
CA PHE A 136 18.41 -14.25 -0.19
C PHE A 136 18.39 -14.97 -1.54
N VAL A 137 19.48 -15.65 -1.87
CA VAL A 137 19.56 -16.53 -3.04
C VAL A 137 19.21 -17.95 -2.63
N LEU A 138 18.15 -18.52 -3.21
CA LEU A 138 17.82 -19.94 -3.07
C LEU A 138 18.73 -20.79 -3.97
N ARG A 139 19.31 -21.84 -3.39
CA ARG A 139 20.06 -22.87 -4.14
C ARG A 139 19.52 -24.26 -3.90
N ASN A 140 19.77 -25.17 -4.84
CA ASN A 140 19.36 -26.58 -4.80
C ASN A 140 17.83 -26.76 -4.69
N ALA A 141 17.06 -25.80 -5.20
CA ALA A 141 15.60 -25.86 -5.16
C ALA A 141 15.05 -27.16 -5.77
N PRO A 142 13.90 -27.69 -5.31
CA PRO A 142 13.31 -28.92 -5.83
C PRO A 142 13.15 -28.92 -7.36
N PHE A 143 12.80 -27.77 -7.91
CA PHE A 143 12.76 -27.51 -9.34
C PHE A 143 13.88 -26.54 -9.71
N PHE A 144 14.65 -26.89 -10.74
CA PHE A 144 15.81 -26.08 -11.14
C PHE A 144 15.44 -24.62 -11.46
N GLY A 145 14.25 -24.38 -12.01
CA GLY A 145 13.76 -23.04 -12.36
C GLY A 145 13.46 -22.12 -11.16
N ASP A 146 13.40 -22.67 -9.95
CA ASP A 146 13.15 -21.90 -8.72
C ASP A 146 14.45 -21.43 -8.06
N ASN A 147 15.63 -21.76 -8.61
CA ASN A 147 16.87 -21.18 -8.11
C ASN A 147 16.94 -19.72 -8.54
N GLY A 148 17.08 -18.81 -7.58
CA GLY A 148 17.02 -17.37 -7.84
C GLY A 148 17.10 -16.54 -6.58
N GLU A 149 16.99 -15.23 -6.74
CA GLU A 149 16.94 -14.28 -5.63
C GLU A 149 15.50 -13.98 -5.24
N TYR A 150 15.22 -14.03 -3.95
CA TYR A 150 13.89 -13.88 -3.38
C TYR A 150 13.89 -12.80 -2.29
N LEU A 151 12.82 -12.03 -2.23
CA LEU A 151 12.51 -11.10 -1.14
C LEU A 151 11.54 -11.76 -0.17
N THR A 152 11.92 -11.82 1.10
CA THR A 152 11.02 -12.30 2.17
C THR A 152 9.96 -11.24 2.48
N THR A 153 8.68 -11.58 2.29
CA THR A 153 7.54 -10.70 2.56
C THR A 153 6.92 -10.96 3.93
N VAL A 154 6.90 -12.22 4.36
CA VAL A 154 6.34 -12.67 5.65
C VAL A 154 7.26 -13.74 6.25
N ALA A 155 7.40 -13.72 7.58
CA ALA A 155 8.04 -14.79 8.33
C ALA A 155 7.28 -15.03 9.64
N HIS A 156 7.07 -16.29 9.95
CA HIS A 156 6.46 -16.81 11.17
C HIS A 156 7.49 -17.71 11.86
N TYR A 157 7.92 -17.29 13.05
CA TYR A 157 8.92 -17.99 13.84
C TYR A 157 8.25 -18.82 14.94
N HIS A 158 8.60 -20.10 15.02
CA HIS A 158 8.18 -21.00 16.09
C HIS A 158 9.44 -21.65 16.68
N PHE A 159 9.88 -21.11 17.82
CA PHE A 159 11.06 -21.58 18.53
C PHE A 159 10.65 -22.11 19.91
N GLU A 160 11.01 -23.35 20.21
CA GLU A 160 10.82 -23.99 21.52
C GLU A 160 12.16 -24.59 21.96
N GLU A 161 12.58 -24.27 23.18
CA GLU A 161 13.83 -24.78 23.78
C GLU A 161 13.53 -25.81 24.86
N ASN A 162 14.44 -26.78 25.04
CA ASN A 162 14.31 -27.80 26.06
C ASN A 162 14.18 -27.19 27.47
N ARG A 163 13.39 -27.86 28.31
CA ARG A 163 13.34 -27.54 29.74
C ARG A 163 14.68 -27.85 30.39
N TYR A 164 15.07 -27.03 31.37
CA TYR A 164 16.27 -27.22 32.21
C TYR A 164 16.34 -28.55 32.99
N ALA A 165 15.29 -29.39 32.94
CA ALA A 165 15.22 -30.67 33.62
C ALA A 165 15.54 -31.83 32.66
N SER A 166 16.48 -32.69 33.05
CA SER A 166 16.79 -33.93 32.34
C SER A 166 15.60 -34.90 32.38
N GLY A 167 15.00 -35.19 31.23
CA GLY A 167 13.91 -36.13 31.03
C GLY A 167 13.79 -36.52 29.55
N ALA A 168 13.10 -37.63 29.26
CA ALA A 168 13.00 -38.19 27.91
C ALA A 168 12.14 -37.35 26.93
N ASP A 169 11.38 -36.37 27.43
CA ASP A 169 10.58 -35.43 26.65
C ASP A 169 11.35 -34.12 26.39
N SER A 170 12.49 -34.21 25.70
CA SER A 170 13.23 -33.04 25.21
C SER A 170 12.82 -32.74 23.78
N ASN A 171 11.89 -31.81 23.57
CA ASN A 171 11.50 -31.36 22.25
C ASN A 171 12.01 -29.93 22.01
N THR A 172 12.98 -29.78 21.11
CA THR A 172 13.43 -28.46 20.62
C THR A 172 12.81 -28.26 19.26
N ILE A 173 12.07 -27.17 19.09
CA ILE A 173 11.46 -26.81 17.80
C ILE A 173 12.19 -25.58 17.29
N HIS A 174 12.67 -25.68 16.07
CA HIS A 174 13.18 -24.55 15.33
C HIS A 174 12.50 -24.56 13.96
N GLU A 175 11.43 -23.78 13.81
CA GLU A 175 10.67 -23.70 12.57
C GLU A 175 10.45 -22.24 12.17
N THR A 176 10.84 -21.89 10.95
CA THR A 176 10.52 -20.63 10.30
C THR A 176 9.69 -20.92 9.07
N ARG A 177 8.41 -20.51 9.08
CA ARG A 177 7.53 -20.52 7.90
C ARG A 177 7.54 -19.14 7.27
N PHE A 178 7.61 -19.05 5.97
CA PHE A 178 7.80 -17.77 5.31
C PHE A 178 7.09 -17.70 3.96
N GLU A 179 6.84 -16.47 3.53
CA GLU A 179 6.37 -16.13 2.19
C GLU A 179 7.43 -15.26 1.52
N VAL A 180 7.70 -15.54 0.25
CA VAL A 180 8.64 -14.78 -0.58
C VAL A 180 8.05 -14.48 -1.95
N ILE A 181 8.63 -13.46 -2.58
CA ILE A 181 8.44 -13.16 -4.01
C ILE A 181 9.81 -13.07 -4.70
N PRO A 182 9.89 -13.24 -6.03
CA PRO A 182 11.13 -12.95 -6.76
C PRO A 182 11.61 -11.52 -6.48
N ALA A 183 12.92 -11.32 -6.27
CA ALA A 183 13.47 -10.04 -5.82
C ALA A 183 13.35 -8.91 -6.87
N ASP A 184 13.15 -9.23 -8.14
CA ASP A 184 12.92 -8.29 -9.24
C ASP A 184 11.48 -7.75 -9.29
N VAL A 185 10.54 -8.39 -8.59
CA VAL A 185 9.14 -7.95 -8.52
C VAL A 185 9.02 -6.80 -7.51
N PRO A 186 8.51 -5.62 -7.93
CA PRO A 186 8.29 -4.49 -7.02
C PRO A 186 7.20 -4.84 -6.01
N TYR A 187 7.60 -5.01 -4.74
CA TYR A 187 6.64 -5.24 -3.68
C TYR A 187 5.69 -4.05 -3.51
N ARG A 188 4.39 -4.34 -3.49
CA ARG A 188 3.30 -3.41 -3.16
C ARG A 188 2.40 -4.09 -2.13
N PRO A 189 2.17 -3.48 -0.96
CA PRO A 189 1.36 -4.10 0.08
C PRO A 189 -0.11 -4.20 -0.35
N SER A 190 -0.81 -5.18 0.23
CA SER A 190 -2.26 -5.29 0.08
C SER A 190 -2.99 -4.12 0.76
N GLN A 191 -4.08 -3.67 0.15
CA GLN A 191 -4.91 -2.61 0.71
C GLN A 191 -5.87 -3.14 1.78
N LYS A 192 -5.33 -3.33 2.98
CA LYS A 192 -6.13 -3.74 4.14
C LYS A 192 -6.73 -2.55 4.88
N THR A 193 -6.03 -1.41 4.89
CA THR A 193 -6.49 -0.21 5.59
C THR A 193 -7.67 0.42 4.86
N PRO A 194 -8.86 0.53 5.52
CA PRO A 194 -10.01 1.16 4.90
C PRO A 194 -9.73 2.64 4.64
N TRP A 195 -10.32 3.16 3.57
CA TRP A 195 -10.24 4.59 3.30
C TRP A 195 -11.07 5.37 4.35
N PRO A 196 -10.55 6.46 4.93
CA PRO A 196 -11.33 7.29 5.84
C PRO A 196 -12.53 7.87 5.09
N ARG A 197 -13.72 7.68 5.66
CA ARG A 197 -14.97 8.19 5.10
C ARG A 197 -15.80 8.88 6.16
N THR A 198 -16.53 9.88 5.72
CA THR A 198 -17.56 10.62 6.42
C THR A 198 -18.89 9.99 6.06
N TYR A 199 -19.73 9.75 7.06
CA TYR A 199 -21.03 9.09 6.88
C TYR A 199 -22.19 10.06 6.68
N GLY A 200 -21.89 11.35 6.52
CA GLY A 200 -22.87 12.40 6.32
C GLY A 200 -22.23 13.77 6.35
N PRO A 201 -23.00 14.81 6.03
CA PRO A 201 -22.52 16.18 6.08
C PRO A 201 -22.19 16.61 7.51
N GLN A 202 -21.30 17.57 7.63
CA GLN A 202 -20.91 18.19 8.89
C GLN A 202 -21.12 19.69 8.83
N THR A 203 -21.15 20.38 9.97
CA THR A 203 -21.09 21.84 9.96
C THR A 203 -19.68 22.35 10.23
N ALA A 204 -19.37 23.52 9.67
CA ALA A 204 -18.10 24.20 9.81
C ALA A 204 -18.32 25.72 9.81
N LYS A 205 -17.36 26.46 10.35
CA LYS A 205 -17.38 27.93 10.34
C LYS A 205 -16.54 28.46 9.19
N VAL A 206 -17.07 29.42 8.44
CA VAL A 206 -16.32 30.09 7.36
C VAL A 206 -15.24 30.98 7.98
N VAL A 207 -14.02 30.90 7.45
CA VAL A 207 -12.84 31.62 7.94
C VAL A 207 -12.16 32.40 6.82
N GLY A 208 -11.44 33.45 7.21
CA GLY A 208 -10.71 34.33 6.31
C GLY A 208 -9.67 35.15 7.07
N PRO A 209 -8.93 36.03 6.37
CA PRO A 209 -7.95 36.91 6.99
C PRO A 209 -8.61 37.85 8.01
N GLN A 210 -7.83 38.32 8.98
CA GLN A 210 -8.32 39.25 9.99
C GLN A 210 -8.86 40.54 9.35
N GLY A 211 -10.08 40.94 9.73
CA GLY A 211 -10.73 42.16 9.24
C GLY A 211 -11.54 41.97 7.96
N GLU A 212 -11.43 40.82 7.29
CA GLU A 212 -12.21 40.52 6.09
C GLU A 212 -13.56 39.92 6.44
N SER A 213 -14.62 40.47 5.83
CA SER A 213 -15.99 39.95 5.98
C SER A 213 -16.33 38.89 4.93
N ILE A 214 -15.66 38.90 3.78
CA ILE A 214 -15.86 37.95 2.68
C ILE A 214 -14.48 37.52 2.19
N TRP A 215 -14.22 36.21 2.19
CA TRP A 215 -12.97 35.65 1.67
C TRP A 215 -13.25 34.57 0.64
N THR A 216 -13.01 34.88 -0.63
CA THR A 216 -13.34 33.99 -1.75
C THR A 216 -12.34 34.09 -2.90
N ASP A 217 -12.37 33.11 -3.80
CA ASP A 217 -11.54 33.07 -5.00
C ASP A 217 -12.37 33.23 -6.28
N LYS A 218 -11.72 33.14 -7.44
CA LYS A 218 -12.37 33.29 -8.76
C LYS A 218 -13.48 32.27 -9.05
N TYR A 219 -13.61 31.22 -8.24
CA TYR A 219 -14.63 30.18 -8.39
C TYR A 219 -15.73 30.28 -7.32
N GLY A 220 -15.75 31.35 -6.51
CA GLY A 220 -16.73 31.52 -5.43
C GLY A 220 -16.54 30.52 -4.28
N ARG A 221 -15.33 30.00 -4.10
CA ARG A 221 -15.01 29.05 -3.02
C ARG A 221 -14.76 29.79 -1.72
N VAL A 222 -14.91 29.11 -0.59
CA VAL A 222 -14.59 29.66 0.74
C VAL A 222 -13.60 28.75 1.47
N LYS A 223 -13.03 29.25 2.56
CA LYS A 223 -12.27 28.43 3.51
C LYS A 223 -13.08 28.24 4.77
N VAL A 224 -12.92 27.09 5.42
CA VAL A 224 -13.72 26.70 6.58
C VAL A 224 -12.83 26.16 7.70
N LYS A 225 -13.31 26.23 8.93
CA LYS A 225 -12.75 25.52 10.07
C LYS A 225 -13.79 24.55 10.61
N PHE A 226 -13.45 23.26 10.63
CA PHE A 226 -14.28 22.24 11.23
C PHE A 226 -14.21 22.27 12.76
N HIS A 227 -15.26 21.83 13.44
CA HIS A 227 -15.34 21.84 14.91
C HIS A 227 -14.32 20.90 15.57
N TRP A 228 -13.97 19.81 14.90
CA TRP A 228 -12.96 18.85 15.35
C TRP A 228 -11.52 19.29 15.05
N ASP A 229 -11.32 20.39 14.32
CA ASP A 229 -10.00 20.92 14.03
C ASP A 229 -9.45 21.69 15.24
N ARG A 230 -8.53 21.03 15.94
CA ARG A 230 -7.86 21.52 17.15
C ARG A 230 -6.60 22.31 16.88
N LEU A 231 -6.05 22.23 15.66
CA LEU A 231 -4.70 22.72 15.35
C LEU A 231 -4.72 24.00 14.51
N SER A 232 -5.75 24.22 13.69
CA SER A 232 -5.82 25.46 12.92
C SER A 232 -6.14 26.69 13.77
N LYS A 233 -5.60 27.82 13.31
CA LYS A 233 -5.75 29.13 13.96
C LYS A 233 -7.16 29.71 13.80
N GLY A 234 -7.96 29.20 12.86
CA GLY A 234 -9.25 29.79 12.50
C GLY A 234 -9.12 31.02 11.60
N ASP A 235 -8.03 31.11 10.85
CA ASP A 235 -7.79 32.11 9.81
C ASP A 235 -7.85 31.48 8.41
N ASP A 236 -7.41 32.22 7.39
CA ASP A 236 -7.39 31.76 6.00
C ASP A 236 -6.39 30.61 5.74
N THR A 237 -5.64 30.12 6.72
CA THR A 237 -4.79 28.93 6.56
C THR A 237 -5.46 27.64 7.04
N SER A 238 -6.67 27.74 7.60
CA SER A 238 -7.34 26.60 8.26
C SER A 238 -7.79 25.48 7.33
N SER A 239 -8.03 25.77 6.05
CA SER A 239 -8.42 24.75 5.07
C SER A 239 -7.97 25.08 3.64
N SER A 240 -8.11 24.08 2.77
CA SER A 240 -8.17 24.29 1.33
C SER A 240 -9.46 25.04 0.93
N TRP A 241 -9.53 25.45 -0.33
CA TRP A 241 -10.72 26.09 -0.90
C TRP A 241 -11.83 25.08 -1.15
N VAL A 242 -13.00 25.31 -0.55
CA VAL A 242 -14.20 24.47 -0.64
C VAL A 242 -15.22 25.13 -1.56
N ARG A 243 -15.77 24.37 -2.52
CA ARG A 243 -16.82 24.85 -3.43
C ARG A 243 -18.13 25.02 -2.69
N VAL A 244 -18.84 26.11 -3.00
CA VAL A 244 -20.15 26.43 -2.41
C VAL A 244 -21.24 26.03 -3.40
N SER A 245 -22.19 25.22 -2.94
CA SER A 245 -23.39 24.92 -3.71
C SER A 245 -24.23 26.18 -3.88
N SER A 246 -24.78 26.39 -5.07
CA SER A 246 -25.62 27.54 -5.40
C SER A 246 -27.02 27.07 -5.77
N ALA A 247 -28.05 27.85 -5.45
CA ALA A 247 -29.43 27.52 -5.81
C ALA A 247 -29.63 27.38 -7.33
N TRP A 248 -28.83 28.11 -8.12
CA TRP A 248 -28.81 28.02 -9.58
C TRP A 248 -27.42 28.40 -10.12
N ALA A 249 -26.83 27.53 -10.94
CA ALA A 249 -25.52 27.74 -11.57
C ALA A 249 -25.58 27.44 -13.07
N GLY A 250 -25.08 28.37 -13.89
CA GLY A 250 -25.01 28.25 -15.35
C GLY A 250 -23.76 28.93 -15.93
N GLN A 251 -23.61 28.88 -17.25
CA GLN A 251 -22.43 29.42 -17.95
C GLN A 251 -22.45 30.96 -17.96
N GLY A 252 -21.94 31.57 -16.89
CA GLY A 252 -21.88 33.03 -16.71
C GLY A 252 -23.13 33.65 -16.07
N PHE A 253 -24.12 32.84 -15.68
CA PHE A 253 -25.36 33.28 -15.04
C PHE A 253 -25.68 32.38 -13.85
N GLY A 254 -26.39 32.91 -12.86
CA GLY A 254 -26.80 32.13 -11.69
C GLY A 254 -27.08 32.99 -10.47
N GLY A 255 -27.53 32.34 -9.41
CA GLY A 255 -27.65 32.94 -8.08
C GLY A 255 -26.38 32.69 -7.29
N VAL A 256 -25.64 33.75 -6.94
CA VAL A 256 -24.40 33.65 -6.16
C VAL A 256 -24.59 34.29 -4.80
N GLN A 257 -24.51 33.48 -3.75
CA GLN A 257 -24.56 33.92 -2.35
C GLN A 257 -23.34 33.33 -1.63
N ILE A 258 -22.28 34.13 -1.52
CA ILE A 258 -21.02 33.70 -0.92
C ILE A 258 -21.15 33.77 0.61
N PRO A 259 -20.95 32.66 1.34
CA PRO A 259 -20.89 32.66 2.79
C PRO A 259 -19.81 33.60 3.32
N ARG A 260 -20.15 34.37 4.36
CA ARG A 260 -19.26 35.36 4.98
C ARG A 260 -18.40 34.73 6.05
N VAL A 261 -17.26 35.37 6.34
CA VAL A 261 -16.42 34.97 7.47
C VAL A 261 -17.24 35.05 8.75
N GLY A 262 -17.31 33.94 9.48
CA GLY A 262 -18.14 33.81 10.68
C GLY A 262 -19.41 32.99 10.50
N ASP A 263 -19.91 32.83 9.28
CA ASP A 263 -21.12 32.06 9.00
C ASP A 263 -20.89 30.56 9.27
N GLU A 264 -21.94 29.88 9.73
CA GLU A 264 -21.97 28.43 9.81
C GLU A 264 -22.51 27.85 8.50
N VAL A 265 -21.80 26.86 7.96
CA VAL A 265 -22.16 26.19 6.70
C VAL A 265 -22.22 24.68 6.89
N VAL A 266 -23.06 24.03 6.10
CA VAL A 266 -23.08 22.57 5.96
C VAL A 266 -22.08 22.18 4.87
N VAL A 267 -21.16 21.28 5.20
CA VAL A 267 -20.11 20.77 4.32
C VAL A 267 -20.34 19.28 4.09
N ASP A 268 -20.44 18.92 2.82
CA ASP A 268 -20.49 17.53 2.37
C ASP A 268 -19.13 17.09 1.81
N PHE A 269 -18.88 15.78 1.82
CA PHE A 269 -17.63 15.16 1.40
C PHE A 269 -17.89 14.26 0.19
N ILE A 270 -17.27 14.58 -0.94
CA ILE A 270 -17.50 13.83 -2.19
C ILE A 270 -16.97 12.41 -2.04
N ASN A 271 -17.89 11.44 -2.07
CA ASN A 271 -17.66 10.01 -1.83
C ASN A 271 -17.30 9.66 -0.37
N GLY A 272 -17.82 10.45 0.57
CA GLY A 272 -17.46 10.38 1.99
C GLY A 272 -16.10 10.98 2.27
#